data_AF-A0A561XC94-F1
#
_entry.id   AF-A0A561XC94-F1
#
_cell.length_a   1.000
_cell.length_b   1.000
_cell.length_c   1.000
_cell.angle_alpha   90.00
_cell.angle_beta   90.00
_cell.angle_gamma   90.00
#
_symmetry.space_group_name_H-M   'P 1'
#
loop_
_entity.id
_entity.type
_entity.pdbx_description
1 polymer ?
#
loop_
_entity_poly.entity_id
_entity_poly.type
_entity_poly.pdbx_seq_one_letter_code
_entity_poly.pdbx_strand_id
1 'polypeptide(L)'
;MGLQLDLPTVLLLYKTALVAGALSIFHVSRHSCRPQGLRPLSAAYLLLAVGAELAGQGEYQVLPQWLWTHTSLLLGTLGYTLFWASVRTLSGRRRVSLPLLAAVPGGWLALGIATQFPLDNLLRAGAFHLTAALALAAAAHEVWRDRHTEPLPSRGLLAGLLLISAGLFALQLFLIATHATSPLGFARAFYAQMFCHFGVALMVSSLSNERAEVRLQKVAQTDALTGIGNRRWLMSMLPAQLPMGSAIAQLDLDHFKHINDRFGHAAGDRVLRAAAEALGSELRGSDLLARWGGEEFLVYLPDATAEHAAAVAQRLCSAVQNIRLTEAGEGIPVTVSIGMVCVTSGGGNWAEWLGAADQALYDAKHAGRNRVVVAAGRRA
;
A
#
# COMPACT_ATOMS: atom_id res chain seq x y z
N MET A 1 4.12 -39.72 -27.20
CA MET A 1 4.36 -40.01 -25.77
C MET A 1 3.70 -38.89 -24.97
N GLY A 2 2.42 -39.02 -24.65
CA GLY A 2 1.71 -38.00 -23.88
C GLY A 2 2.07 -38.15 -22.41
N LEU A 3 2.51 -37.06 -21.76
CA LEU A 3 2.72 -37.03 -20.31
C LEU A 3 1.42 -37.45 -19.61
N GLN A 4 1.36 -38.68 -19.11
CA GLN A 4 0.26 -39.12 -18.25
C GLN A 4 0.48 -38.49 -16.88
N LEU A 5 -0.34 -37.50 -16.54
CA LEU A 5 -0.37 -36.90 -15.21
C LEU A 5 -1.01 -37.90 -14.24
N ASP A 6 -0.18 -38.61 -13.49
CA ASP A 6 -0.65 -39.48 -12.42
C ASP A 6 -1.08 -38.66 -11.19
N LEU A 7 -2.26 -38.99 -10.63
CA LEU A 7 -2.92 -38.20 -9.59
C LEU A 7 -2.06 -38.05 -8.31
N PRO A 8 -1.45 -39.12 -7.76
CA PRO A 8 -0.50 -39.01 -6.67
C PRO A 8 0.64 -38.03 -6.89
N THR A 9 1.23 -38.04 -8.09
CA THR A 9 2.32 -37.13 -8.44
C THR A 9 1.85 -35.68 -8.42
N VAL A 10 0.66 -35.41 -8.97
CA VAL A 10 0.07 -34.07 -8.94
C VAL A 10 -0.26 -33.63 -7.50
N LEU A 11 -0.81 -34.52 -6.67
CA LEU A 11 -1.10 -34.21 -5.27
C LEU A 11 0.17 -33.91 -4.46
N LEU A 12 1.28 -34.59 -4.75
CA LEU A 12 2.58 -34.27 -4.15
C LEU A 12 3.06 -32.87 -4.55
N LEU A 13 3.03 -32.55 -5.84
CA LEU A 13 3.42 -31.22 -6.36
C LEU A 13 2.50 -30.10 -5.85
N TYR A 14 1.21 -30.37 -5.70
CA TYR A 14 0.26 -29.40 -5.14
C TYR A 14 0.63 -28.99 -3.71
N LYS A 15 1.04 -29.94 -2.87
CA LYS A 15 1.46 -29.67 -1.48
C LYS A 15 2.73 -28.81 -1.42
N THR A 16 3.69 -29.05 -2.30
CA THR A 16 4.93 -28.25 -2.32
C THR A 16 4.64 -26.80 -2.70
N ALA A 17 3.69 -26.54 -3.61
CA ALA A 17 3.23 -25.19 -3.93
C ALA A 17 2.56 -24.51 -2.72
N LEU A 18 1.76 -25.24 -1.93
CA LEU A 18 1.17 -24.72 -0.70
C LEU A 18 2.23 -24.37 0.36
N VAL A 19 3.23 -25.24 0.56
CA VAL A 19 4.34 -24.98 1.50
C VAL A 19 5.19 -23.80 1.04
N ALA A 20 5.54 -23.74 -0.25
CA ALA A 20 6.28 -22.62 -0.82
C ALA A 20 5.51 -21.29 -0.66
N GLY A 21 4.19 -21.31 -0.90
CA GLY A 21 3.31 -20.18 -0.67
C GLY A 21 3.30 -19.74 0.80
N ALA A 22 3.18 -20.69 1.73
CA ALA A 22 3.23 -20.40 3.16
C ALA A 22 4.54 -19.74 3.60
N LEU A 23 5.68 -20.28 3.15
CA LEU A 23 7.01 -19.75 3.46
C LEU A 23 7.22 -18.35 2.89
N SER A 24 6.79 -18.12 1.64
CA SER A 24 6.87 -16.82 0.98
C SER A 24 6.05 -15.76 1.74
N ILE A 25 4.78 -16.07 2.03
CA ILE A 25 3.89 -15.15 2.77
C ILE A 25 4.44 -14.89 4.18
N PHE A 26 4.98 -15.92 4.85
CA PHE A 26 5.57 -15.76 6.18
C PHE A 26 6.82 -14.86 6.16
N HIS A 27 7.70 -15.05 5.17
CA HIS A 27 8.88 -14.21 4.99
C HIS A 27 8.49 -12.74 4.80
N VAL A 28 7.56 -12.45 3.89
CA VAL A 28 7.03 -11.10 3.66
C VAL A 28 6.39 -10.52 4.93
N SER A 29 5.70 -11.34 5.72
CA SER A 29 5.08 -10.90 6.98
C SER A 29 6.06 -10.35 8.02
N ARG A 30 7.35 -10.70 7.94
CA ARG A 30 8.39 -10.20 8.86
C ARG A 30 8.80 -8.76 8.56
N HIS A 31 8.66 -8.31 7.32
CA HIS A 31 9.12 -7.00 6.85
C HIS A 31 7.97 -6.07 6.41
N SER A 32 6.74 -6.59 6.34
CA SER A 32 5.57 -5.82 5.92
C SER A 32 5.18 -4.74 6.93
N CYS A 33 4.84 -3.56 6.41
CA CYS A 33 4.29 -2.45 7.19
C CYS A 33 2.87 -2.74 7.73
N ARG A 34 2.16 -3.70 7.12
CA ARG A 34 0.82 -4.16 7.54
C ARG A 34 0.81 -5.68 7.62
N PRO A 35 1.35 -6.27 8.70
CA PRO A 35 1.46 -7.73 8.83
C PRO A 35 0.13 -8.42 9.16
N GLN A 36 -0.93 -7.65 9.41
CA GLN A 36 -2.26 -8.17 9.73
C GLN A 36 -2.80 -8.97 8.53
N GLY A 37 -3.23 -10.21 8.78
CA GLY A 37 -3.70 -11.12 7.74
C GLY A 37 -2.62 -11.99 7.09
N LEU A 38 -1.36 -11.53 6.97
CA LEU A 38 -0.31 -12.32 6.32
C LEU A 38 0.08 -13.58 7.10
N ARG A 39 0.34 -13.44 8.41
CA ARG A 39 0.67 -14.60 9.27
C ARG A 39 -0.44 -15.66 9.32
N PRO A 40 -1.72 -15.31 9.59
CA PRO A 40 -2.78 -16.31 9.55
C PRO A 40 -3.03 -16.87 8.13
N LEU A 41 -2.75 -16.10 7.06
CA LEU A 41 -2.81 -16.64 5.69
C LEU A 41 -1.73 -17.69 5.44
N SER A 42 -0.50 -17.47 5.90
CA SER A 42 0.56 -18.48 5.85
C SER A 42 0.16 -19.75 6.61
N ALA A 43 -0.44 -19.60 7.80
CA ALA A 43 -0.98 -20.73 8.55
C ALA A 43 -2.11 -21.45 7.79
N ALA A 44 -2.98 -20.73 7.08
CA ALA A 44 -4.02 -21.32 6.23
C ALA A 44 -3.42 -22.21 5.12
N TYR A 45 -2.37 -21.74 4.44
CA TYR A 45 -1.65 -22.55 3.44
C TYR A 45 -1.04 -23.82 4.05
N LEU A 46 -0.45 -23.73 5.25
CA LEU A 46 0.08 -24.90 5.96
C LEU A 46 -1.02 -25.88 6.36
N LEU A 47 -2.16 -25.40 6.87
CA LEU A 47 -3.32 -26.25 7.20
C LEU A 47 -3.83 -26.99 5.97
N LEU A 48 -3.91 -26.32 4.82
CA LEU A 48 -4.28 -26.95 3.55
C LEU A 48 -3.24 -28.01 3.12
N ALA A 49 -1.95 -27.74 3.28
CA ALA A 49 -0.89 -28.69 2.96
C ALA A 49 -0.95 -29.94 3.85
N VAL A 50 -1.11 -29.77 5.16
CA VAL A 50 -1.25 -30.88 6.12
C VAL A 50 -2.54 -31.68 5.87
N GLY A 51 -3.66 -30.99 5.60
CA GLY A 51 -4.92 -31.64 5.24
C GLY A 51 -4.81 -32.49 3.98
N ALA A 52 -4.16 -31.96 2.94
CA ALA A 52 -3.88 -32.69 1.71
C ALA A 52 -2.90 -33.86 1.92
N GLU A 53 -1.92 -33.73 2.83
CA GLU A 53 -1.01 -34.81 3.19
C GLU A 53 -1.73 -35.96 3.88
N LEU A 54 -2.54 -35.66 4.90
CA LEU A 54 -3.36 -36.67 5.58
C LEU A 54 -4.36 -37.36 4.64
N ALA A 55 -4.97 -36.61 3.71
CA ALA A 55 -5.83 -37.19 2.68
C ALA A 55 -5.07 -38.19 1.80
N GLY A 56 -3.87 -37.81 1.32
CA GLY A 56 -3.04 -38.69 0.50
C GLY A 56 -2.56 -39.93 1.24
N GLN A 57 -2.04 -39.80 2.46
CA GLN A 57 -1.59 -40.96 3.26
C GLN A 57 -2.73 -41.90 3.63
N GLY A 58 -3.93 -41.36 3.84
CA GLY A 58 -5.14 -42.13 4.08
C GLY A 58 -5.54 -43.02 2.91
N GLU A 59 -5.37 -42.54 1.67
CA GLU A 59 -5.61 -43.33 0.45
C GLU A 59 -4.60 -44.48 0.29
N TYR A 60 -3.38 -44.34 0.81
CA TYR A 60 -2.38 -45.41 0.89
C TYR A 60 -2.59 -46.39 2.06
N GLN A 61 -3.73 -46.31 2.76
CA GLN A 61 -4.10 -47.18 3.90
C GLN A 61 -3.11 -47.15 5.08
N VAL A 62 -2.33 -46.07 5.22
CA VAL A 62 -1.35 -45.93 6.31
C VAL A 62 -2.03 -45.55 7.65
N LEU A 63 -3.22 -44.94 7.58
CA LEU A 63 -3.96 -44.43 8.74
C LEU A 63 -5.37 -45.06 8.85
N PRO A 64 -5.92 -45.20 10.07
CA PRO A 64 -7.30 -45.64 10.26
C PRO A 64 -8.30 -44.78 9.49
N GLN A 65 -9.24 -45.40 8.77
CA GLN A 65 -10.15 -44.72 7.85
C GLN A 65 -10.93 -43.58 8.51
N TRP A 66 -11.47 -43.82 9.70
CA TRP A 66 -12.23 -42.83 10.44
C TRP A 66 -11.39 -41.60 10.83
N LEU A 67 -10.10 -41.78 11.10
CA LEU A 67 -9.22 -40.73 11.59
C LEU A 67 -8.84 -39.76 10.46
N TRP A 68 -8.34 -40.28 9.35
CA TRP A 68 -7.87 -39.42 8.26
C TRP A 68 -9.04 -38.76 7.52
N THR A 69 -10.21 -39.41 7.42
CA THR A 69 -11.37 -38.87 6.70
C THR A 69 -11.94 -37.61 7.34
N HIS A 70 -12.18 -37.65 8.65
CA HIS A 70 -12.69 -36.50 9.41
C HIS A 70 -11.61 -35.42 9.57
N THR A 71 -10.38 -35.81 9.88
CA THR A 71 -9.29 -34.85 10.14
C THR A 71 -8.89 -34.09 8.88
N SER A 72 -8.80 -34.75 7.72
CA SER A 72 -8.48 -34.07 6.46
C SER A 72 -9.56 -33.08 6.04
N LEU A 73 -10.85 -33.43 6.21
CA LEU A 73 -11.96 -32.52 5.95
C LEU A 73 -11.94 -31.32 6.91
N LEU A 74 -11.72 -31.56 8.20
CA LEU A 74 -11.62 -30.51 9.22
C LEU A 74 -10.49 -29.53 8.89
N LEU A 75 -9.29 -30.02 8.62
CA LEU A 75 -8.13 -29.18 8.29
C LEU A 75 -8.31 -28.43 6.98
N GLY A 76 -8.87 -29.07 5.95
CA GLY A 76 -9.13 -28.44 4.66
C GLY A 76 -10.14 -27.28 4.76
N THR A 77 -11.26 -27.52 5.45
CA THR A 77 -12.30 -26.50 5.65
C THR A 77 -11.86 -25.38 6.60
N LEU A 78 -11.10 -25.71 7.64
CA LEU A 78 -10.46 -24.71 8.51
C LEU A 78 -9.43 -23.88 7.73
N GLY A 79 -8.65 -24.52 6.86
CA GLY A 79 -7.71 -23.85 5.98
C GLY A 79 -8.37 -22.78 5.11
N TYR A 80 -9.45 -23.11 4.40
CA TYR A 80 -10.13 -22.15 3.53
C TYR A 80 -10.91 -21.06 4.29
N THR A 81 -11.53 -21.38 5.42
CA THR A 81 -12.19 -20.37 6.25
C THR A 81 -11.17 -19.39 6.86
N LEU A 82 -10.01 -19.88 7.30
CA LEU A 82 -8.89 -19.05 7.76
C LEU A 82 -8.29 -18.24 6.61
N PHE A 83 -8.19 -18.82 5.41
CA PHE A 83 -7.73 -18.12 4.21
C PHE A 83 -8.61 -16.89 3.94
N TRP A 84 -9.93 -17.07 3.86
CA TRP A 84 -10.87 -15.97 3.65
C TRP A 84 -10.77 -14.92 4.75
N ALA A 85 -10.79 -15.33 6.03
CA ALA A 85 -10.67 -14.42 7.16
C ALA A 85 -9.35 -13.63 7.11
N SER A 86 -8.27 -14.25 6.65
CA SER A 86 -6.96 -13.63 6.51
C SER A 86 -6.93 -12.60 5.39
N VAL A 87 -7.47 -12.92 4.21
CA VAL A 87 -7.62 -11.97 3.09
C VAL A 87 -8.50 -10.79 3.50
N ARG A 88 -9.59 -11.04 4.23
CA ARG A 88 -10.45 -9.99 4.78
C ARG A 88 -9.67 -9.01 5.66
N THR A 89 -8.79 -9.51 6.54
CA THR A 89 -7.94 -8.65 7.37
C THR A 89 -6.82 -7.96 6.59
N LEU A 90 -6.31 -8.60 5.53
CA LEU A 90 -5.33 -8.01 4.61
C LEU A 90 -5.93 -6.82 3.85
N SER A 91 -7.23 -6.87 3.55
CA SER A 91 -8.04 -5.79 2.99
C SER A 91 -8.56 -4.80 4.05
N GLY A 92 -7.90 -4.69 5.20
CA GLY A 92 -8.17 -3.66 6.21
C GLY A 92 -9.45 -3.84 7.03
N ARG A 93 -10.17 -4.95 6.88
CA ARG A 93 -11.37 -5.22 7.69
C ARG A 93 -11.04 -5.80 9.06
N ARG A 94 -12.01 -5.72 9.98
CA ARG A 94 -11.92 -6.31 11.32
C ARG A 94 -11.70 -7.82 11.25
N ARG A 95 -10.90 -8.33 12.20
CA ARG A 95 -10.66 -9.76 12.40
C ARG A 95 -11.97 -10.49 12.66
N VAL A 96 -12.09 -11.67 12.06
CA VAL A 96 -13.20 -12.59 12.30
C VAL A 96 -13.00 -13.23 13.68
N SER A 97 -14.07 -13.34 14.47
CA SER A 97 -14.01 -13.99 15.79
C SER A 97 -13.78 -15.50 15.65
N LEU A 98 -13.10 -16.10 16.62
CA LEU A 98 -12.78 -17.53 16.59
C LEU A 98 -14.01 -18.44 16.47
N PRO A 99 -15.15 -18.18 17.16
CA PRO A 99 -16.36 -18.99 17.00
C PRO A 99 -16.93 -18.93 15.57
N LEU A 100 -16.92 -17.75 14.94
CA LEU A 100 -17.41 -17.60 13.57
C LEU A 100 -16.48 -18.29 12.56
N LEU A 101 -15.18 -18.26 12.81
CA LEU A 101 -14.20 -18.99 12.00
C LEU A 101 -14.39 -20.51 12.09
N ALA A 102 -14.67 -21.01 13.31
CA ALA A 102 -14.85 -22.43 13.58
C ALA A 102 -16.24 -22.98 13.22
N ALA A 103 -17.21 -22.12 12.89
CA ALA A 103 -18.60 -22.53 12.65
C ALA A 103 -18.72 -23.50 11.46
N VAL A 104 -18.09 -23.21 10.33
CA VAL A 104 -18.16 -24.07 9.13
C VAL A 104 -17.38 -25.39 9.32
N PRO A 105 -16.09 -25.38 9.76
CA PRO A 105 -15.37 -26.63 10.00
C PRO A 105 -15.99 -27.48 11.11
N GLY A 106 -16.49 -26.84 12.18
CA GLY A 106 -17.19 -27.51 13.28
C GLY A 106 -18.53 -28.10 12.85
N GLY A 107 -19.28 -27.41 11.99
CA GLY A 107 -20.51 -27.94 11.39
C GLY A 107 -20.26 -29.19 10.54
N TRP A 108 -19.24 -29.17 9.69
CA TRP A 108 -18.84 -30.35 8.91
C TRP A 108 -18.38 -31.50 9.79
N LEU A 109 -17.61 -31.23 10.85
CA LEU A 109 -17.17 -32.26 11.79
C LEU A 109 -18.35 -32.89 12.53
N ALA A 110 -19.29 -32.09 13.05
CA ALA A 110 -20.47 -32.59 13.74
C ALA A 110 -21.36 -33.44 12.82
N LEU A 111 -21.62 -32.95 11.60
CA LEU A 111 -22.36 -33.70 10.59
C LEU A 111 -21.64 -34.98 10.19
N GLY A 112 -20.31 -34.91 10.04
CA GLY A 112 -19.46 -36.06 9.72
C GLY A 112 -19.53 -37.16 10.76
N ILE A 113 -19.41 -36.80 12.05
CA ILE A 113 -19.54 -37.75 13.16
C ILE A 113 -20.94 -38.37 13.20
N ALA A 114 -22.00 -37.56 13.01
CA ALA A 114 -23.38 -38.02 13.10
C ALA A 114 -23.80 -38.95 11.94
N THR A 115 -23.28 -38.72 10.73
CA THR A 115 -23.75 -39.41 9.51
C THR A 115 -22.70 -40.33 8.89
N GLN A 116 -21.45 -40.23 9.33
CA GLN A 116 -20.31 -40.93 8.74
C GLN A 116 -20.11 -40.65 7.22
N PHE A 117 -20.72 -39.58 6.69
CA PHE A 117 -20.57 -39.19 5.29
C PHE A 117 -19.10 -38.99 4.83
N PRO A 118 -18.13 -38.57 5.68
CA PRO A 118 -16.76 -38.38 5.22
C PRO A 118 -16.04 -39.68 4.84
N LEU A 119 -16.62 -40.84 5.17
CA LEU A 119 -16.13 -42.14 4.72
C LEU A 119 -16.32 -42.35 3.22
N ASP A 120 -17.32 -41.68 2.63
CA ASP A 120 -17.49 -41.59 1.18
C ASP A 120 -16.58 -40.50 0.60
N ASN A 121 -15.69 -40.90 -0.31
CA ASN A 121 -14.69 -39.99 -0.88
C ASN A 121 -15.33 -38.84 -1.67
N LEU A 122 -16.41 -39.11 -2.42
CA LEU A 122 -17.07 -38.11 -3.25
C LEU A 122 -17.87 -37.11 -2.40
N LEU A 123 -18.58 -37.58 -1.37
CA LEU A 123 -19.31 -36.69 -0.46
C LEU A 123 -18.36 -35.80 0.34
N ARG A 124 -17.27 -36.37 0.86
CA ARG A 124 -16.20 -35.62 1.53
C ARG A 124 -15.55 -34.60 0.61
N ALA A 125 -15.19 -35.00 -0.61
CA ALA A 125 -14.65 -34.10 -1.61
C ALA A 125 -15.64 -32.97 -1.91
N GLY A 126 -16.94 -33.27 -2.06
CA GLY A 126 -17.98 -32.26 -2.26
C GLY A 126 -18.02 -31.21 -1.15
N ALA A 127 -18.02 -31.62 0.12
CA ALA A 127 -18.00 -30.71 1.26
C ALA A 127 -16.76 -29.79 1.27
N PHE A 128 -15.59 -30.34 0.95
CA PHE A 128 -14.35 -29.59 0.81
C PHE A 128 -14.42 -28.58 -0.34
N HIS A 129 -14.85 -29.01 -1.54
CA HIS A 129 -14.92 -28.17 -2.74
C HIS A 129 -15.94 -27.04 -2.58
N LEU A 130 -17.10 -27.30 -1.96
CA LEU A 130 -18.09 -26.28 -1.63
C LEU A 130 -17.49 -25.21 -0.70
N THR A 131 -16.82 -25.63 0.37
CA THR A 131 -16.20 -24.70 1.32
C THR A 131 -15.09 -23.88 0.66
N ALA A 132 -14.25 -24.52 -0.15
CA ALA A 132 -13.16 -23.86 -0.89
C ALA A 132 -13.71 -22.81 -1.86
N ALA A 133 -14.69 -23.17 -2.69
CA ALA A 133 -15.29 -22.29 -3.68
C ALA A 133 -15.90 -21.04 -3.02
N LEU A 134 -16.69 -21.22 -1.95
CA LEU A 134 -17.33 -20.11 -1.24
C LEU A 134 -16.30 -19.19 -0.56
N ALA A 135 -15.31 -19.76 0.13
CA ALA A 135 -14.27 -18.99 0.81
C ALA A 135 -13.41 -18.18 -0.17
N LEU A 136 -13.02 -18.78 -1.29
CA LEU A 136 -12.21 -18.11 -2.32
C LEU A 136 -13.01 -17.04 -3.07
N ALA A 137 -14.28 -17.29 -3.39
CA ALA A 137 -15.15 -16.27 -3.98
C ALA A 137 -15.36 -15.09 -3.02
N ALA A 138 -15.57 -15.35 -1.73
CA ALA A 138 -15.66 -14.32 -0.71
C ALA A 138 -14.34 -13.55 -0.57
N ALA A 139 -13.19 -14.22 -0.63
CA ALA A 139 -11.87 -13.58 -0.62
C ALA A 139 -11.64 -12.71 -1.86
N ALA A 140 -12.04 -13.18 -3.05
CA ALA A 140 -11.99 -12.43 -4.29
C ALA A 140 -12.83 -11.15 -4.20
N HIS A 141 -14.04 -11.24 -3.65
CA HIS A 141 -14.91 -10.09 -3.43
C HIS A 141 -14.29 -9.07 -2.46
N GLU A 142 -13.64 -9.53 -1.38
CA GLU A 142 -12.94 -8.64 -0.44
C GLU A 142 -11.80 -7.87 -1.10
N VAL A 143 -10.97 -8.54 -1.91
CA VAL A 143 -9.85 -7.90 -2.63
C VAL A 143 -10.37 -6.95 -3.72
N TRP A 144 -11.38 -7.36 -4.48
CA TRP A 144 -11.98 -6.57 -5.55
C TRP A 144 -12.60 -5.28 -5.02
N ARG A 145 -13.36 -5.36 -3.92
CA ARG A 145 -13.97 -4.17 -3.32
C ARG A 145 -12.92 -3.16 -2.85
N ASP A 146 -11.85 -3.66 -2.24
CA ASP A 146 -10.80 -2.83 -1.64
C ASP A 146 -9.81 -2.25 -2.69
N ARG A 147 -9.94 -2.62 -3.97
CA ARG A 147 -9.18 -2.01 -5.07
C ARG A 147 -9.52 -0.54 -5.31
N HIS A 148 -10.68 -0.08 -4.85
CA HIS A 148 -11.11 1.31 -5.00
C HIS A 148 -10.58 2.20 -3.87
N THR A 149 -10.38 1.63 -2.68
CA THR A 149 -9.86 2.31 -1.48
C THR A 149 -8.35 2.34 -1.45
N GLU A 150 -7.70 1.27 -1.92
CA GLU A 150 -6.24 1.18 -2.05
C GLU A 150 -5.89 0.68 -3.46
N PRO A 151 -5.83 1.57 -4.48
CA PRO A 151 -5.69 1.20 -5.90
C PRO A 151 -4.27 0.73 -6.23
N LEU A 152 -3.97 -0.48 -5.79
CA LEU A 152 -2.72 -1.19 -6.07
C LEU A 152 -2.87 -2.08 -7.30
N PRO A 153 -1.92 -2.08 -8.26
CA PRO A 153 -1.98 -2.90 -9.47
C PRO A 153 -2.23 -4.38 -9.20
N SER A 154 -1.57 -4.93 -8.16
CA SER A 154 -1.69 -6.35 -7.81
C SER A 154 -3.09 -6.78 -7.36
N ARG A 155 -3.99 -5.87 -6.96
CA ARG A 155 -5.33 -6.25 -6.45
C ARG A 155 -6.24 -6.83 -7.51
N GLY A 156 -6.24 -6.27 -8.72
CA GLY A 156 -7.06 -6.76 -9.81
C GLY A 156 -6.69 -8.21 -10.18
N LEU A 157 -5.39 -8.45 -10.33
CA LEU A 157 -4.84 -9.78 -10.64
C LEU A 157 -5.09 -10.77 -9.50
N LEU A 158 -4.88 -10.36 -8.24
CA LEU A 158 -5.17 -11.20 -7.08
C LEU A 158 -6.65 -11.60 -7.01
N ALA A 159 -7.57 -10.65 -7.18
CA ALA A 159 -9.00 -10.93 -7.18
C ALA A 159 -9.39 -11.87 -8.34
N GLY A 160 -8.83 -11.66 -9.53
CA GLY A 160 -9.04 -12.54 -10.69
C GLY A 160 -8.55 -13.96 -10.44
N LEU A 161 -7.34 -14.15 -9.92
CA LEU A 161 -6.80 -15.48 -9.59
C LEU A 161 -7.63 -16.20 -8.52
N LEU A 162 -8.08 -15.49 -7.49
CA LEU A 162 -8.97 -16.05 -6.47
C LEU A 162 -10.32 -16.48 -7.07
N LEU A 163 -10.89 -15.70 -7.98
CA LEU A 163 -12.14 -16.03 -8.65
C LEU A 163 -12.00 -17.22 -9.60
N ILE A 164 -10.89 -17.32 -10.35
CA ILE A 164 -10.57 -18.48 -11.18
C ILE A 164 -10.43 -19.73 -10.31
N SER A 165 -9.71 -19.64 -9.18
CA SER A 165 -9.55 -20.74 -8.23
C SER A 165 -10.90 -21.17 -7.64
N ALA A 166 -11.77 -20.23 -7.28
CA ALA A 166 -13.13 -20.52 -6.83
C ALA A 166 -13.97 -21.24 -7.91
N GLY A 167 -13.88 -20.78 -9.16
CA GLY A 167 -14.56 -21.38 -10.31
C GLY A 167 -14.12 -22.81 -10.60
N LEU A 168 -12.82 -23.09 -10.48
CA LEU A 168 -12.28 -24.45 -10.60
C LEU A 168 -12.83 -25.39 -9.52
N PHE A 169 -12.91 -24.94 -8.26
CA PHE A 169 -13.53 -25.74 -7.19
C PHE A 169 -15.04 -25.93 -7.40
N ALA A 170 -15.75 -24.90 -7.87
CA ALA A 170 -17.17 -24.97 -8.17
C ALA A 170 -17.48 -25.92 -9.34
N LEU A 171 -16.64 -25.90 -10.38
CA LEU A 171 -16.75 -26.83 -11.51
C LEU A 171 -16.55 -28.28 -11.03
N GLN A 172 -15.55 -28.53 -10.19
CA GLN A 172 -15.32 -29.88 -9.69
C GLN A 172 -16.44 -30.35 -8.76
N LEU A 173 -17.02 -29.45 -7.96
CA LEU A 173 -18.22 -29.74 -7.17
C LEU A 173 -19.41 -30.13 -8.07
N PHE A 174 -19.61 -29.42 -9.18
CA PHE A 174 -20.65 -29.75 -10.16
C PHE A 174 -20.42 -31.13 -10.80
N LEU A 175 -19.18 -31.46 -11.16
CA LEU A 175 -18.83 -32.78 -11.70
C LEU A 175 -19.05 -33.91 -10.68
N ILE A 176 -18.74 -33.67 -9.40
CA ILE A 176 -19.05 -34.59 -8.30
C ILE A 176 -20.57 -34.81 -8.20
N ALA A 177 -21.36 -33.73 -8.19
CA ALA A 177 -22.82 -33.82 -8.05
C ALA A 177 -23.50 -34.55 -9.23
N THR A 178 -22.95 -34.41 -10.43
CA THR A 178 -23.44 -35.07 -11.65
C THR A 178 -22.84 -36.46 -11.89
N HIS A 179 -22.01 -36.96 -10.97
CA HIS A 179 -21.29 -38.24 -11.09
C HIS A 179 -20.42 -38.32 -12.36
N ALA A 180 -20.03 -37.17 -12.92
CA ALA A 180 -19.22 -37.04 -14.14
C ALA A 180 -17.72 -36.87 -13.82
N THR A 181 -17.25 -37.48 -12.73
CA THR A 181 -15.86 -37.37 -12.27
C THR A 181 -14.95 -38.41 -12.90
N SER A 182 -13.69 -38.06 -13.12
CA SER A 182 -12.64 -39.02 -13.49
C SER A 182 -11.34 -38.72 -12.74
N PRO A 183 -10.47 -39.72 -12.51
CA PRO A 183 -9.16 -39.50 -11.88
C PRO A 183 -8.31 -38.46 -12.62
N LEU A 184 -8.30 -38.52 -13.95
CA LEU A 184 -7.60 -37.53 -14.78
C LEU A 184 -8.21 -36.12 -14.66
N GLY A 185 -9.52 -36.01 -14.47
CA GLY A 185 -10.21 -34.75 -14.18
C GLY A 185 -9.74 -34.13 -12.86
N PHE A 186 -9.68 -34.92 -11.79
CA PHE A 186 -9.13 -34.48 -10.50
C PHE A 186 -7.67 -34.05 -10.63
N ALA A 187 -6.83 -34.85 -11.32
CA ALA A 187 -5.43 -34.50 -11.53
C ALA A 187 -5.29 -33.15 -12.26
N ARG A 188 -6.05 -32.91 -13.32
CA ARG A 188 -6.06 -31.62 -14.04
C ARG A 188 -6.54 -30.46 -13.16
N ALA A 189 -7.57 -30.68 -12.34
CA ALA A 189 -8.08 -29.66 -11.44
C ALA A 189 -7.05 -29.28 -10.36
N PHE A 190 -6.42 -30.25 -9.70
CA PHE A 190 -5.36 -29.98 -8.72
C PHE A 190 -4.11 -29.36 -9.35
N TYR A 191 -3.75 -29.78 -10.56
CA TYR A 191 -2.68 -29.15 -11.33
C TYR A 191 -2.99 -27.67 -11.60
N ALA A 192 -4.19 -27.32 -12.04
CA ALA A 192 -4.59 -25.92 -12.22
C ALA A 192 -4.64 -25.15 -10.88
N GLN A 193 -5.09 -25.79 -9.80
CA GLN A 193 -5.11 -25.20 -8.46
C GLN A 193 -3.71 -24.91 -7.93
N MET A 194 -2.71 -25.72 -8.28
CA MET A 194 -1.31 -25.48 -7.92
C MET A 194 -0.84 -24.11 -8.43
N PHE A 195 -1.09 -23.79 -9.71
CA PHE A 195 -0.75 -22.48 -10.27
C PHE A 195 -1.54 -21.35 -9.63
N CYS A 196 -2.82 -21.58 -9.33
CA CYS A 196 -3.64 -20.56 -8.66
C CYS A 196 -3.10 -20.23 -7.26
N HIS A 197 -2.79 -21.24 -6.43
CA HIS A 197 -2.29 -21.01 -5.07
C HIS A 197 -0.89 -20.39 -5.07
N PHE A 198 -0.03 -20.81 -6.00
CA PHE A 198 1.28 -20.18 -6.18
C PHE A 198 1.16 -18.72 -6.64
N GLY A 199 0.33 -18.47 -7.66
CA GLY A 199 0.04 -17.12 -8.16
C GLY A 199 -0.55 -16.21 -7.09
N VAL A 200 -1.48 -16.72 -6.27
CA VAL A 200 -2.01 -15.96 -5.13
C VAL A 200 -0.92 -15.60 -4.12
N ALA A 201 -0.03 -16.54 -3.76
CA ALA A 201 1.07 -16.25 -2.84
C ALA A 201 2.03 -15.19 -3.40
N LEU A 202 2.32 -15.24 -4.72
CA LEU A 202 3.09 -14.21 -5.41
C LEU A 202 2.38 -12.85 -5.39
N MET A 203 1.08 -12.80 -5.70
CA MET A 203 0.32 -11.55 -5.71
C MET A 203 0.16 -10.94 -4.32
N VAL A 204 0.02 -11.75 -3.27
CA VAL A 204 0.03 -11.29 -1.87
C VAL A 204 1.39 -10.67 -1.50
N SER A 205 2.48 -11.27 -1.98
CA SER A 205 3.84 -10.76 -1.79
C SER A 205 4.05 -9.45 -2.55
N SER A 206 3.62 -9.41 -3.81
CA SER A 206 3.64 -8.22 -4.67
C SER A 206 2.88 -7.06 -4.04
N LEU A 207 1.65 -7.30 -3.56
CA LEU A 207 0.84 -6.31 -2.86
C LEU A 207 1.53 -5.74 -1.61
N SER A 208 2.28 -6.57 -0.88
CA SER A 208 3.05 -6.10 0.28
C SER A 208 4.26 -5.25 -0.13
N ASN A 209 4.93 -5.59 -1.23
CA ASN A 209 6.03 -4.81 -1.78
C ASN A 209 5.55 -3.47 -2.35
N GLU A 210 4.46 -3.45 -3.12
CA GLU A 210 3.85 -2.23 -3.65
C GLU A 210 3.46 -1.27 -2.51
N ARG A 211 2.90 -1.79 -1.40
CA ARG A 211 2.64 -0.98 -0.20
C ARG A 211 3.90 -0.38 0.40
N ALA A 212 4.98 -1.14 0.46
CA ALA A 212 6.27 -0.65 0.94
C ALA A 212 6.83 0.43 0.00
N GLU A 213 6.72 0.24 -1.31
CA GLU A 213 7.14 1.21 -2.32
C GLU A 213 6.35 2.51 -2.21
N VAL A 214 5.01 2.47 -2.15
CA VAL A 214 4.18 3.67 -1.96
C VAL A 214 4.55 4.39 -0.66
N ARG A 215 4.84 3.64 0.42
CA ARG A 215 5.28 4.25 1.68
C ARG A 215 6.66 4.90 1.55
N LEU A 216 7.61 4.25 0.90
CA LEU A 216 8.94 4.77 0.66
C LEU A 216 8.89 6.02 -0.24
N GLN A 217 8.06 6.02 -1.27
CA GLN A 217 7.83 7.19 -2.12
C GLN A 217 7.28 8.36 -1.31
N LYS A 218 6.27 8.12 -0.46
CA LYS A 218 5.72 9.17 0.42
C LYS A 218 6.77 9.76 1.36
N VAL A 219 7.53 8.90 2.05
CA VAL A 219 8.62 9.36 2.94
C VAL A 219 9.73 10.07 2.17
N ALA A 220 10.00 9.63 0.93
CA ALA A 220 10.98 10.26 0.06
C ALA A 220 10.51 11.57 -0.57
N GLN A 221 9.23 11.95 -0.43
CA GLN A 221 8.62 13.13 -1.04
C GLN A 221 8.23 14.21 -0.02
N THR A 222 8.14 13.89 1.27
CA THR A 222 7.89 14.89 2.31
C THR A 222 9.17 15.27 3.06
N ASP A 223 9.22 16.47 3.60
CA ASP A 223 10.25 16.85 4.56
C ASP A 223 9.89 16.31 5.94
N ALA A 224 10.79 15.54 6.56
CA ALA A 224 10.49 14.83 7.81
C ALA A 224 10.27 15.77 9.01
N LEU A 225 10.81 16.99 8.96
CA LEU A 225 10.70 17.95 10.06
C LEU A 225 9.40 18.74 9.99
N THR A 226 9.07 19.25 8.80
CA THR A 226 7.99 20.22 8.58
C THR A 226 6.69 19.58 8.04
N GLY A 227 6.77 18.38 7.46
CA GLY A 227 5.62 17.65 6.92
C GLY A 227 5.12 18.13 5.55
N ILE A 228 5.62 19.26 5.04
CA ILE A 228 5.35 19.75 3.69
C ILE A 228 6.16 18.96 2.64
N GLY A 229 6.01 19.28 1.36
CA GLY A 229 6.83 18.69 0.30
C GLY A 229 8.33 18.90 0.54
N ASN A 230 9.16 17.98 0.08
CA ASN A 230 10.60 18.22 -0.02
C ASN A 230 10.99 18.65 -1.45
N ARG A 231 12.26 19.05 -1.62
CA ARG A 231 12.82 19.40 -2.93
C ARG A 231 12.52 18.37 -4.02
N ARG A 232 12.60 17.07 -3.73
CA ARG A 232 12.34 16.01 -4.73
C ARG A 232 10.88 15.98 -5.17
N TRP A 233 9.95 16.10 -4.23
CA TRP A 233 8.52 16.16 -4.54
C TRP A 233 8.18 17.36 -5.41
N LEU A 234 8.67 18.55 -5.05
CA LEU A 234 8.38 19.74 -5.83
C LEU A 234 8.88 19.61 -7.27
N MET A 235 10.11 19.11 -7.45
CA MET A 235 10.67 18.86 -8.80
C MET A 235 9.86 17.83 -9.60
N SER A 236 9.23 16.85 -8.93
CA SER A 236 8.39 15.85 -9.61
C SER A 236 6.99 16.36 -9.98
N MET A 237 6.52 17.41 -9.30
CA MET A 237 5.20 18.01 -9.53
C MET A 237 5.25 19.15 -10.55
N LEU A 238 6.42 19.77 -10.72
CA LEU A 238 6.61 20.86 -11.66
C LEU A 238 6.58 20.35 -13.11
N PRO A 239 5.94 21.10 -14.02
CA PRO A 239 5.99 20.77 -15.44
C PRO A 239 7.40 20.96 -15.99
N ALA A 240 7.74 20.22 -17.06
CA ALA A 240 9.06 20.32 -17.71
C ALA A 240 9.39 21.74 -18.18
N GLN A 241 8.37 22.53 -18.51
CA GLN A 241 8.45 23.96 -18.79
C GLN A 241 7.34 24.66 -18.03
N LEU A 242 7.67 25.78 -17.39
CA LEU A 242 6.67 26.53 -16.64
C LEU A 242 5.72 27.25 -17.60
N PRO A 243 4.40 27.10 -17.40
CA PRO A 243 3.42 27.79 -18.22
C PRO A 243 3.51 29.31 -17.96
N MET A 244 3.21 30.09 -18.99
CA MET A 244 3.01 31.53 -18.86
C MET A 244 1.89 31.80 -17.85
N GLY A 245 2.07 32.83 -17.02
CA GLY A 245 1.13 33.13 -15.94
C GLY A 245 1.28 32.20 -14.74
N SER A 246 2.44 31.59 -14.54
CA SER A 246 2.83 30.97 -13.26
C SER A 246 3.95 31.78 -12.60
N ALA A 247 4.21 31.51 -11.31
CA ALA A 247 5.29 32.17 -10.58
C ALA A 247 6.04 31.18 -9.66
N ILE A 248 7.31 31.48 -9.41
CA ILE A 248 8.12 30.80 -8.39
C ILE A 248 8.56 31.84 -7.36
N ALA A 249 8.47 31.51 -6.08
CA ALA A 249 9.06 32.26 -5.00
C ALA A 249 10.04 31.39 -4.21
N GLN A 250 11.27 31.89 -4.03
CA GLN A 250 12.23 31.39 -3.06
C GLN A 250 12.11 32.20 -1.78
N LEU A 251 12.06 31.48 -0.66
CA LEU A 251 11.91 32.05 0.67
C LEU A 251 13.05 31.56 1.54
N ASP A 252 13.57 32.43 2.40
CA ASP A 252 14.61 32.09 3.36
C ASP A 252 14.34 32.80 4.68
N LEU A 253 14.35 32.03 5.78
CA LEU A 253 14.11 32.57 7.11
C LEU A 253 15.29 33.43 7.57
N ASP A 254 15.00 34.70 7.84
CA ASP A 254 16.02 35.66 8.20
C ASP A 254 16.68 35.30 9.53
N HIS A 255 18.01 35.36 9.57
CA HIS A 255 18.80 35.14 10.79
C HIS A 255 18.57 33.78 11.46
N PHE A 256 18.12 32.74 10.72
CA PHE A 256 17.82 31.43 11.30
C PHE A 256 19.02 30.80 12.03
N LYS A 257 20.25 30.98 11.51
CA LYS A 257 21.46 30.59 12.23
C LYS A 257 21.57 31.24 13.62
N HIS A 258 21.28 32.53 13.75
CA HIS A 258 21.29 33.20 15.07
C HIS A 258 20.24 32.64 16.01
N ILE A 259 19.07 32.23 15.50
CA ILE A 259 18.03 31.55 16.30
C ILE A 259 18.59 30.22 16.84
N ASN A 260 19.23 29.42 15.99
CA ASN A 260 19.87 28.17 16.42
C ASN A 260 20.98 28.41 17.45
N ASP A 261 21.85 29.39 17.19
CA ASP A 261 22.99 29.68 18.06
C ASP A 261 22.53 30.19 19.44
N ARG A 262 21.42 30.93 19.50
CA ARG A 262 20.88 31.53 20.74
C ARG A 262 19.96 30.60 21.52
N PHE A 263 19.05 29.90 20.85
CA PHE A 263 17.98 29.11 21.48
C PHE A 263 18.14 27.59 21.29
N GLY A 264 19.18 27.17 20.57
CA GLY A 264 19.46 25.77 20.27
C GLY A 264 18.67 25.22 19.08
N HIS A 265 19.17 24.12 18.50
CA HIS A 265 18.57 23.49 17.33
C HIS A 265 17.12 23.05 17.52
N ALA A 266 16.72 22.65 18.73
CA ALA A 266 15.33 22.28 19.02
C ALA A 266 14.36 23.47 18.84
N ALA A 267 14.81 24.70 19.13
CA ALA A 267 14.04 25.90 18.89
C ALA A 267 13.99 26.26 17.41
N GLY A 268 15.10 26.12 16.68
CA GLY A 268 15.11 26.25 15.22
C GLY A 268 14.16 25.27 14.54
N ASP A 269 14.10 24.02 15.00
CA ASP A 269 13.16 23.02 14.51
C ASP A 269 11.69 23.45 14.73
N ARG A 270 11.38 24.08 15.86
CA ARG A 270 10.03 24.64 16.12
C ARG A 270 9.73 25.82 15.19
N VAL A 271 10.70 26.69 14.96
CA VAL A 271 10.58 27.81 14.00
C VAL A 271 10.30 27.30 12.59
N LEU A 272 11.02 26.27 12.12
CA LEU A 272 10.79 25.68 10.80
C LEU A 272 9.39 25.08 10.65
N ARG A 273 8.89 24.39 11.69
CA ARG A 273 7.52 23.85 11.69
C ARG A 273 6.47 24.96 11.65
N ALA A 274 6.62 25.98 12.49
CA ALA A 274 5.70 27.11 12.54
C ALA A 274 5.69 27.92 11.23
N ALA A 275 6.87 28.11 10.63
CA ALA A 275 6.99 28.75 9.32
C ALA A 275 6.29 27.92 8.24
N ALA A 276 6.52 26.61 8.19
CA ALA A 276 5.85 25.73 7.24
C ALA A 276 4.32 25.76 7.36
N GLU A 277 3.80 25.76 8.59
CA GLU A 277 2.36 25.86 8.88
C GLU A 277 1.79 27.22 8.43
N ALA A 278 2.44 28.32 8.80
CA ALA A 278 2.02 29.67 8.43
C ALA A 278 2.08 29.92 6.91
N LEU A 279 3.09 29.38 6.22
CA LEU A 279 3.16 29.43 4.77
C LEU A 279 2.05 28.59 4.13
N GLY A 280 1.81 27.39 4.65
CA GLY A 280 0.79 26.48 4.14
C GLY A 280 -0.64 27.03 4.28
N SER A 281 -0.95 27.80 5.34
CA SER A 281 -2.28 28.36 5.56
C SER A 281 -2.67 29.48 4.59
N GLU A 282 -1.68 30.10 3.94
CA GLU A 282 -1.89 31.21 2.99
C GLU A 282 -1.99 30.77 1.52
N LEU A 283 -1.76 29.48 1.27
CA LEU A 283 -1.71 28.88 -0.06
C LEU A 283 -2.98 28.08 -0.36
N ARG A 284 -3.41 28.11 -1.64
CA ARG A 284 -4.55 27.30 -2.11
C ARG A 284 -4.09 25.88 -2.43
N GLY A 285 -5.05 24.95 -2.55
CA GLY A 285 -4.76 23.53 -2.83
C GLY A 285 -4.02 23.23 -4.15
N SER A 286 -4.00 24.17 -5.09
CA SER A 286 -3.23 24.05 -6.34
C SER A 286 -1.79 24.55 -6.22
N ASP A 287 -1.47 25.35 -5.19
CA ASP A 287 -0.13 25.88 -5.00
C ASP A 287 0.76 24.80 -4.39
N LEU A 288 2.04 24.83 -4.73
CA LEU A 288 3.01 23.84 -4.22
C LEU A 288 3.96 24.53 -3.26
N LEU A 289 4.09 23.98 -2.06
CA LEU A 289 5.03 24.43 -1.03
C LEU A 289 5.98 23.28 -0.67
N ALA A 290 7.27 23.55 -0.71
CA ALA A 290 8.28 22.60 -0.26
C ALA A 290 9.42 23.26 0.51
N ARG A 291 10.04 22.48 1.40
CA ARG A 291 11.33 22.85 2.00
C ARG A 291 12.45 22.54 0.99
N TRP A 292 13.16 23.58 0.57
CA TRP A 292 14.17 23.49 -0.49
C TRP A 292 15.53 23.02 0.04
N GLY A 293 15.90 23.48 1.25
CA GLY A 293 17.09 23.08 1.99
C GLY A 293 17.20 23.88 3.29
N GLY A 294 17.79 23.35 4.36
CA GLY A 294 18.04 24.12 5.60
C GLY A 294 16.85 24.97 6.08
N GLU A 295 16.95 26.28 5.93
CA GLU A 295 15.94 27.31 6.26
C GLU A 295 15.18 27.89 5.05
N GLU A 296 15.40 27.30 3.88
CA GLU A 296 14.86 27.73 2.59
C GLU A 296 13.57 26.96 2.24
N PHE A 297 12.61 27.69 1.70
CA PHE A 297 11.37 27.16 1.15
C PHE A 297 11.21 27.60 -0.31
N LEU A 298 10.52 26.78 -1.09
CA LEU A 298 10.14 27.12 -2.46
C LEU A 298 8.63 27.00 -2.60
N VAL A 299 8.03 28.04 -3.18
CA VAL A 299 6.62 28.08 -3.54
C VAL A 299 6.49 28.17 -5.05
N TYR A 300 5.63 27.32 -5.62
CA TYR A 300 5.19 27.43 -7.01
C TYR A 300 3.70 27.76 -7.04
N LEU A 301 3.37 28.82 -7.77
CA LEU A 301 2.01 29.31 -7.97
C LEU A 301 1.61 29.04 -9.43
N PRO A 302 0.85 27.97 -9.73
CA PRO A 302 0.24 27.83 -11.05
C PRO A 302 -0.78 28.95 -11.24
N ASP A 303 -1.06 29.37 -12.47
CA ASP A 303 -2.15 30.31 -12.79
C ASP A 303 -2.24 31.54 -11.86
N ALA A 304 -1.13 32.26 -11.72
CA ALA A 304 -1.00 33.48 -10.94
C ALA A 304 -0.50 34.63 -11.82
N THR A 305 -1.31 35.69 -11.97
CA THR A 305 -0.85 36.95 -12.57
C THR A 305 0.26 37.56 -11.70
N ALA A 306 1.05 38.48 -12.26
CA ALA A 306 2.12 39.12 -11.51
C ALA A 306 1.60 39.85 -10.26
N GLU A 307 0.45 40.53 -10.34
CA GLU A 307 -0.16 41.19 -9.18
C GLU A 307 -0.62 40.16 -8.13
N HIS A 308 -1.24 39.06 -8.57
CA HIS A 308 -1.72 38.03 -7.66
C HIS A 308 -0.57 37.33 -6.95
N ALA A 309 0.48 36.94 -7.69
CA ALA A 309 1.67 36.31 -7.14
C ALA A 309 2.36 37.21 -6.11
N ALA A 310 2.48 38.52 -6.40
CA ALA A 310 3.07 39.48 -5.47
C ALA A 310 2.22 39.64 -4.20
N ALA A 311 0.89 39.66 -4.33
CA ALA A 311 -0.01 39.70 -3.20
C ALA A 311 0.09 38.44 -2.32
N VAL A 312 0.20 37.25 -2.93
CA VAL A 312 0.45 35.99 -2.21
C VAL A 312 1.77 36.07 -1.44
N ALA A 313 2.86 36.46 -2.11
CA ALA A 313 4.18 36.59 -1.46
C ALA A 313 4.15 37.56 -0.27
N GLN A 314 3.42 38.68 -0.38
CA GLN A 314 3.28 39.64 0.72
C GLN A 314 2.48 39.07 1.90
N ARG A 315 1.47 38.23 1.65
CA ARG A 315 0.75 37.51 2.70
C ARG A 315 1.66 36.49 3.39
N LEU A 316 2.45 35.73 2.63
CA LEU A 316 3.43 34.78 3.19
C LEU A 316 4.42 35.49 4.14
N CYS A 317 4.96 36.62 3.71
CA CYS A 317 5.85 37.44 4.54
C CYS A 317 5.17 37.88 5.85
N SER A 318 3.95 38.42 5.74
CA SER A 318 3.15 38.84 6.90
C SER A 318 2.81 37.68 7.84
N ALA A 319 2.46 36.51 7.30
CA ALA A 319 2.09 35.33 8.08
C ALA A 319 3.28 34.83 8.93
N VAL A 320 4.48 34.76 8.34
CA VAL A 320 5.70 34.40 9.06
C VAL A 320 6.04 35.43 10.14
N GLN A 321 5.96 36.73 9.82
CA GLN A 321 6.21 37.81 10.80
C GLN A 321 5.23 37.77 12.00
N ASN A 322 4.02 37.24 11.80
CA ASN A 322 3.01 37.11 12.83
C ASN A 322 3.17 35.87 13.70
N ILE A 323 4.14 34.99 13.43
CA ILE A 323 4.46 33.85 14.31
C ILE A 323 4.81 34.38 15.70
N ARG A 324 4.21 33.75 16.72
CA ARG A 324 4.48 34.03 18.13
C ARG A 324 5.03 32.77 18.78
N LEU A 325 6.36 32.67 18.81
CA LEU A 325 7.07 31.60 19.50
C LEU A 325 7.81 32.18 20.70
N THR A 326 7.87 31.40 21.78
CA THR A 326 8.63 31.75 22.98
C THR A 326 9.51 30.57 23.39
N GLU A 327 10.72 30.87 23.84
CA GLU A 327 11.66 29.88 24.38
C GLU A 327 12.32 30.46 25.62
N ALA A 328 12.35 29.70 26.72
CA ALA A 328 12.91 30.15 28.00
C ALA A 328 12.36 31.51 28.48
N GLY A 329 11.11 31.84 28.15
CA GLY A 329 10.46 33.11 28.52
C GLY A 329 10.77 34.29 27.59
N GLU A 330 11.58 34.09 26.55
CA GLU A 330 11.90 35.11 25.54
C GLU A 330 11.15 34.84 24.23
N GLY A 331 10.65 35.90 23.57
CA GLY A 331 10.03 35.78 22.24
C GLY A 331 11.07 35.57 21.14
N ILE A 332 10.80 34.66 20.21
CA ILE A 332 11.63 34.42 19.03
C ILE A 332 11.05 35.21 17.85
N PRO A 333 11.67 36.32 17.41
CA PRO A 333 11.25 37.01 16.20
C PRO A 333 11.60 36.16 14.98
N VAL A 334 10.62 35.94 14.11
CA VAL A 334 10.79 35.19 12.86
C VAL A 334 10.33 36.09 11.71
N THR A 335 11.21 36.30 10.72
CA THR A 335 10.86 36.98 9.47
C THR A 335 11.40 36.18 8.28
N VAL A 336 10.94 36.50 7.08
CA VAL A 336 11.33 35.80 5.86
C VAL A 336 11.63 36.82 4.77
N SER A 337 12.70 36.57 4.02
CA SER A 337 12.98 37.28 2.77
C SER A 337 12.49 36.42 1.61
N ILE A 338 11.86 37.05 0.61
CA ILE A 338 11.25 36.37 -0.52
C ILE A 338 11.75 36.99 -1.84
N GLY A 339 12.35 36.15 -2.68
CA GLY A 339 12.66 36.46 -4.07
C GLY A 339 11.69 35.74 -4.99
N MET A 340 11.04 36.45 -5.90
CA MET A 340 10.00 35.89 -6.77
C MET A 340 10.25 36.21 -8.24
N VAL A 341 9.89 35.29 -9.13
CA VAL A 341 9.83 35.52 -10.58
C VAL A 341 8.48 35.09 -11.14
N CYS A 342 7.92 35.92 -12.01
CA CYS A 342 6.69 35.63 -12.75
C CYS A 342 7.06 35.22 -14.18
N VAL A 343 6.46 34.13 -14.67
CA VAL A 343 6.72 33.59 -16.01
C VAL A 343 5.89 34.38 -17.02
N THR A 344 6.53 35.34 -17.68
CA THR A 344 5.90 36.26 -18.66
C THR A 344 6.00 35.77 -20.11
N SER A 345 6.88 34.81 -20.39
CA SER A 345 7.04 34.16 -21.69
C SER A 345 7.35 32.68 -21.49
N GLY A 346 6.70 31.81 -22.26
CA GLY A 346 7.04 30.39 -22.25
C GLY A 346 8.46 30.13 -22.75
N GLY A 347 9.05 29.00 -22.35
CA GLY A 347 10.30 28.48 -22.92
C GLY A 347 11.58 28.65 -22.09
N GLY A 348 11.55 29.39 -20.96
CA GLY A 348 12.69 29.43 -20.04
C GLY A 348 12.88 28.09 -19.32
N ASN A 349 14.15 27.66 -19.15
CA ASN A 349 14.45 26.44 -18.40
C ASN A 349 14.35 26.67 -16.89
N TRP A 350 14.19 25.59 -16.12
CA TRP A 350 14.01 25.68 -14.67
C TRP A 350 15.18 26.37 -13.94
N ALA A 351 16.42 26.16 -14.40
CA ALA A 351 17.60 26.76 -13.79
C ALA A 351 17.62 28.29 -13.92
N GLU A 352 17.15 28.82 -15.05
CA GLU A 352 17.03 30.26 -15.29
C GLU A 352 16.00 30.91 -14.36
N TRP A 353 14.82 30.31 -14.22
CA TRP A 353 13.79 30.82 -13.32
C TRP A 353 14.22 30.77 -11.86
N LEU A 354 14.87 29.69 -11.46
CA LEU A 354 15.38 29.57 -10.10
C LEU A 354 16.50 30.59 -9.83
N GLY A 355 17.40 30.81 -10.80
CA GLY A 355 18.45 31.83 -10.69
C GLY A 355 17.91 33.25 -10.60
N ALA A 356 16.81 33.56 -11.31
CA ALA A 356 16.15 34.85 -11.21
C ALA A 356 15.48 35.06 -9.84
N ALA A 357 14.84 34.02 -9.30
CA ALA A 357 14.27 34.06 -7.94
C ALA A 357 15.36 34.21 -6.88
N ASP A 358 16.51 33.54 -7.05
CA ASP A 358 17.64 33.59 -6.12
C ASP A 358 18.27 34.98 -6.08
N GLN A 359 18.47 35.60 -7.26
CA GLN A 359 18.95 36.97 -7.33
C GLN A 359 17.99 37.95 -6.66
N ALA A 360 16.67 37.79 -6.87
CA ALA A 360 15.67 38.61 -6.19
C ALA A 360 15.68 38.37 -4.66
N LEU A 361 15.91 37.15 -4.21
CA LEU A 361 16.00 36.82 -2.78
C LEU A 361 17.25 37.46 -2.15
N TYR A 362 18.37 37.42 -2.87
CA TYR A 362 19.59 38.13 -2.49
C TYR A 362 19.33 39.63 -2.34
N ASP A 363 18.67 40.25 -3.31
CA ASP A 363 18.31 41.67 -3.28
C ASP A 363 17.38 41.98 -2.09
N ALA A 364 16.43 41.10 -1.78
CA ALA A 364 15.55 41.22 -0.60
C ALA A 364 16.35 41.24 0.70
N LYS A 365 17.33 40.33 0.83
CA LYS A 365 18.22 40.26 2.00
C LYS A 365 19.10 41.52 2.11
N HIS A 366 19.63 42.02 1.00
CA HIS A 366 20.47 43.22 0.96
C HIS A 366 19.71 44.51 1.22
N ALA A 367 18.46 44.60 0.79
CA ALA A 367 17.62 45.77 1.00
C ALA A 367 17.11 45.90 2.45
N GLY A 368 17.43 44.95 3.33
CA GLY A 368 17.10 45.01 4.76
C GLY A 368 16.16 43.90 5.24
N ARG A 369 16.02 42.80 4.48
CA ARG A 369 15.25 41.58 4.86
C ARG A 369 13.75 41.85 5.08
N ASN A 370 13.00 40.83 5.53
CA ASN A 370 11.56 40.86 5.82
C ASN A 370 10.73 41.52 4.71
N ARG A 371 10.94 41.08 3.46
CA ARG A 371 10.32 41.69 2.28
C ARG A 371 10.27 40.77 1.09
N VAL A 372 9.48 41.19 0.11
CA VAL A 372 9.38 40.57 -1.20
C VAL A 372 10.12 41.43 -2.22
N VAL A 373 10.95 40.80 -3.05
CA VAL A 373 11.49 41.39 -4.27
C VAL A 373 11.06 40.54 -5.46
N VAL A 374 10.57 41.19 -6.51
CA VAL A 374 10.15 40.53 -7.74
C VAL A 374 11.22 40.80 -8.80
N ALA A 375 11.78 39.73 -9.37
CA ALA A 375 12.71 39.83 -10.48
C ALA A 375 12.04 40.56 -11.66
N ALA A 376 12.75 41.50 -12.28
CA ALA A 376 12.30 42.11 -13.51
C ALA A 376 12.19 41.03 -14.59
N GLY A 377 10.97 40.70 -15.02
CA GLY A 377 10.75 39.70 -16.06
C GLY A 377 11.54 40.07 -17.32
N ARG A 378 12.21 39.08 -17.94
CA ARG A 378 12.79 39.29 -19.27
C ARG A 378 11.65 39.68 -20.21
N ARG A 379 11.68 40.93 -20.68
CA ARG A 379 11.04 41.28 -21.95
C ARG A 379 11.86 40.58 -23.04
N ALA A 380 11.17 39.90 -23.93
CA ALA A 380 11.77 39.20 -25.07
C ALA A 380 12.73 40.09 -25.86
#